data_AF-A0A2M7KGV0-F1
#
_entry.id   AF-A0A2M7KGV0-F1
#
_cell.length_a   1.000
_cell.length_b   1.000
_cell.length_c   1.000
_cell.angle_alpha   90.00
_cell.angle_beta   90.00
_cell.angle_gamma   90.00
#
_symmetry.space_group_name_H-M   'P 1'
#
loop_
_entity.id
_entity.type
_entity.pdbx_description
1 polymer ?
#
loop_
_entity_poly.entity_id
_entity_poly.type
_entity_poly.pdbx_seq_one_letter_code
_entity_poly.pdbx_strand_id
1 'polypeptide(L)'
;MRPSRLLVVAVWLLAARLPVAAQDSIWTQRTDPQSEVALGRQVAQEVEKQHSLAGDETLQQRVRRVGSALVAAMPERMYPYEFKVLAVADFNAFALPGGFVYVHEGLLAQVRSDDALAFIMAHEIAHASHRHWAAHVKKMKGVSAFANIAAIVIGTDVAGLIASLAADLMSLSYSRDHERDADATGIEHLWRAGFATTGALDAMKIIADLEAGKSVPKYLRSHPPGKDRLAALSTLAEELKSKPRPALPSASDAMAAALTALTGDLPQVTLAPNELLPLAVGNTWTYEVTTGGVQSTYTVRLAGALEVTGGA
;
A
#
# COMPACT_ATOMS: atom_id res chain seq x y z
N MET A 1 6.95 35.30 -4.46
CA MET A 1 7.91 35.86 -3.50
C MET A 1 8.39 34.73 -2.61
N ARG A 2 9.71 34.46 -2.53
CA ARG A 2 10.25 33.42 -1.64
C ARG A 2 10.08 33.87 -0.19
N PRO A 3 9.47 33.08 0.71
CA PRO A 3 9.48 33.43 2.13
C PRO A 3 10.92 33.49 2.61
N SER A 4 11.28 34.56 3.33
CA SER A 4 12.64 34.73 3.82
C SER A 4 12.98 33.60 4.80
N ARG A 5 14.24 33.13 4.80
CA ARG A 5 14.74 32.12 5.75
C ARG A 5 14.40 32.44 7.22
N LEU A 6 14.27 33.73 7.54
CA LEU A 6 13.86 34.24 8.84
C LEU A 6 12.41 33.89 9.21
N LEU A 7 11.50 33.88 8.25
CA LEU A 7 10.09 33.54 8.47
C LEU A 7 9.91 32.05 8.77
N VAL A 8 10.68 31.20 8.07
CA VAL A 8 10.76 29.78 8.37
C VAL A 8 11.28 29.62 9.80
N VAL A 9 12.46 30.14 10.14
CA VAL A 9 13.06 30.03 11.49
C VAL A 9 12.15 30.57 12.61
N ALA A 10 11.37 31.62 12.36
CA ALA A 10 10.39 32.14 13.33
C ALA A 10 9.24 31.15 13.58
N VAL A 11 8.74 30.49 12.53
CA VAL A 11 7.74 29.40 12.66
C VAL A 11 8.32 28.22 13.44
N TRP A 12 9.60 27.89 13.23
CA TRP A 12 10.32 26.84 13.96
C TRP A 12 10.40 27.11 15.48
N LEU A 13 10.80 28.32 15.86
CA LEU A 13 10.92 28.70 17.28
C LEU A 13 9.55 28.78 17.98
N LEU A 14 8.50 29.14 17.24
CA LEU A 14 7.14 29.21 17.77
C LEU A 14 6.52 27.81 17.93
N ALA A 15 6.68 26.93 16.94
CA ALA A 15 6.16 25.56 16.99
C ALA A 15 6.82 24.72 18.09
N ALA A 16 8.12 24.91 18.34
CA ALA A 16 8.87 24.17 19.37
C ALA A 16 8.50 24.56 20.81
N ARG A 17 7.80 25.69 20.99
CA ARG A 17 7.34 26.18 22.30
C ARG A 17 5.88 25.84 22.60
N LEU A 18 5.18 25.19 21.68
CA LEU A 18 3.80 24.77 21.91
C LEU A 18 3.74 23.62 22.94
N PRO A 19 2.71 23.58 23.81
CA PRO A 19 2.46 22.41 24.66
C PRO A 19 2.38 21.13 23.81
N VAL A 20 2.82 19.99 24.36
CA VAL A 20 2.81 18.69 23.66
C VAL A 20 1.43 18.37 23.08
N ALA A 21 0.35 18.64 23.83
CA ALA A 21 -1.03 18.46 23.34
C ALA A 21 -1.39 19.32 22.11
N ALA A 22 -0.84 20.54 22.02
CA ALA A 22 -1.03 21.39 20.85
C ALA A 22 -0.19 20.91 19.67
N GLN A 23 1.03 20.40 19.91
CA GLN A 23 1.85 19.75 18.88
C GLN A 23 1.18 18.48 18.34
N ASP A 24 0.55 17.68 19.21
CA ASP A 24 -0.17 16.46 18.84
C ASP A 24 -1.45 16.74 18.05
N SER A 25 -2.22 17.75 18.45
CA SER A 25 -3.42 18.20 17.71
C SER A 25 -3.06 18.68 16.32
N ILE A 26 -2.00 19.49 16.21
CA ILE A 26 -1.50 20.02 14.95
C ILE A 26 -0.91 18.91 14.06
N TRP A 27 -0.15 17.95 14.63
CA TRP A 27 0.33 16.78 13.90
C TRP A 27 -0.84 16.00 13.32
N THR A 28 -1.86 15.73 14.12
CA THR A 28 -3.06 14.98 13.71
C THR A 28 -3.82 15.70 12.60
N GLN A 29 -4.00 17.03 12.70
CA GLN A 29 -4.66 17.84 11.67
C GLN A 29 -3.87 17.98 10.37
N ARG A 30 -2.53 17.87 10.40
CA ARG A 30 -1.66 18.04 9.23
C ARG A 30 -1.16 16.74 8.63
N THR A 31 -1.54 15.63 9.24
CA THR A 31 -1.30 14.26 8.75
C THR A 31 -2.63 13.51 8.69
N ASP A 32 -3.73 14.22 8.44
CA ASP A 32 -4.98 13.55 8.07
C ASP A 32 -4.78 12.75 6.76
N PRO A 33 -5.65 11.77 6.46
CA PRO A 33 -5.44 10.90 5.32
C PRO A 33 -5.23 11.64 3.98
N GLN A 34 -5.91 12.77 3.76
CA GLN A 34 -5.77 13.55 2.53
C GLN A 34 -4.41 14.25 2.48
N SER A 35 -3.96 14.83 3.59
CA SER A 35 -2.62 15.42 3.69
C SER A 35 -1.53 14.37 3.48
N GLU A 36 -1.71 13.14 3.99
CA GLU A 36 -0.76 12.04 3.75
C GLU A 36 -0.70 11.63 2.28
N VAL A 37 -1.85 11.61 1.58
CA VAL A 37 -1.89 11.35 0.13
C VAL A 37 -1.17 12.44 -0.65
N ALA A 38 -1.37 13.71 -0.30
CA ALA A 38 -0.69 14.83 -0.96
C ALA A 38 0.84 14.77 -0.74
N LEU A 39 1.27 14.50 0.50
CA LEU A 39 2.68 14.29 0.86
C LEU A 39 3.27 13.11 0.09
N GLY A 40 2.60 11.97 0.15
CA GLY A 40 2.97 10.73 -0.53
C GLY A 40 3.18 10.93 -2.02
N ARG A 41 2.27 11.66 -2.68
CA ARG A 41 2.36 11.96 -4.11
C ARG A 41 3.60 12.77 -4.46
N GLN A 42 3.97 13.75 -3.64
CA GLN A 42 5.18 14.55 -3.87
C GLN A 42 6.45 13.72 -3.64
N VAL A 43 6.47 12.87 -2.62
CA VAL A 43 7.59 11.95 -2.37
C VAL A 43 7.71 10.91 -3.48
N ALA A 44 6.59 10.33 -3.92
CA ALA A 44 6.52 9.38 -5.04
C ALA A 44 7.11 9.97 -6.33
N GLN A 45 6.75 11.22 -6.67
CA GLN A 45 7.34 11.93 -7.81
C GLN A 45 8.86 12.08 -7.69
N GLU A 46 9.38 12.30 -6.48
CA GLU A 46 10.81 12.42 -6.24
C GLU A 46 11.52 11.07 -6.33
N VAL A 47 10.92 10.01 -5.77
CA VAL A 47 11.40 8.62 -5.93
C VAL A 47 11.49 8.25 -7.40
N GLU A 48 10.46 8.55 -8.19
CA GLU A 48 10.41 8.23 -9.63
C GLU A 48 11.39 9.05 -10.49
N LYS A 49 11.86 10.20 -10.01
CA LYS A 49 12.98 10.93 -10.64
C LYS A 49 14.33 10.27 -10.36
N GLN A 50 14.50 9.72 -9.17
CA GLN A 50 15.75 9.10 -8.72
C GLN A 50 15.87 7.65 -9.22
N HIS A 51 14.73 6.96 -9.37
CA HIS A 51 14.64 5.57 -9.77
C HIS A 51 13.58 5.42 -10.86
N SER A 52 14.00 5.02 -12.06
CA SER A 52 13.08 4.72 -13.16
C SER A 52 12.12 3.59 -12.79
N LEU A 53 10.88 3.70 -13.27
CA LEU A 53 9.95 2.57 -13.24
C LEU A 53 10.48 1.41 -14.10
N ALA A 54 10.19 0.19 -13.69
CA ALA A 54 10.41 -1.00 -14.51
C ALA A 54 9.64 -0.89 -15.83
N GLY A 55 10.33 -1.13 -16.94
CA GLY A 55 9.73 -1.13 -18.27
C GLY A 55 8.98 -2.43 -18.63
N ASP A 56 9.14 -3.48 -17.83
CA ASP A 56 8.42 -4.75 -18.00
C ASP A 56 6.99 -4.63 -17.44
N GLU A 57 6.02 -4.46 -18.35
CA GLU A 57 4.61 -4.40 -17.99
C GLU A 57 4.07 -5.68 -17.34
N THR A 58 4.70 -6.84 -17.57
CA THR A 58 4.30 -8.08 -16.91
C THR A 58 4.57 -8.01 -15.41
N LEU A 59 5.73 -7.48 -15.02
CA LEU A 59 6.08 -7.28 -13.61
C LEU A 59 5.16 -6.24 -12.97
N GLN A 60 4.89 -5.14 -13.68
CA GLN A 60 3.97 -4.11 -13.22
C GLN A 60 2.56 -4.66 -13.00
N GLN A 61 2.02 -5.44 -13.95
CA GLN A 61 0.71 -6.07 -13.85
C GLN A 61 0.64 -7.09 -12.70
N ARG A 62 1.71 -7.89 -12.51
CA ARG A 62 1.79 -8.84 -11.38
C ARG A 62 1.65 -8.13 -10.04
N VAL A 63 2.44 -7.09 -9.81
CA VAL A 63 2.41 -6.31 -8.58
C VAL A 63 1.06 -5.58 -8.39
N ARG A 64 0.52 -4.95 -9.44
CA ARG A 64 -0.81 -4.32 -9.39
C ARG A 64 -1.92 -5.32 -9.06
N ARG A 65 -1.90 -6.51 -9.65
CA ARG A 65 -2.89 -7.57 -9.39
C ARG A 65 -2.85 -8.01 -7.93
N VAL A 66 -1.67 -8.35 -7.42
CA VAL A 66 -1.49 -8.80 -6.03
C VAL A 66 -1.89 -7.70 -5.04
N GLY A 67 -1.38 -6.48 -5.23
CA GLY A 67 -1.72 -5.34 -4.37
C GLY A 67 -3.21 -4.99 -4.38
N SER A 68 -3.85 -5.01 -5.55
CA SER A 68 -5.30 -4.74 -5.66
C SER A 68 -6.12 -5.82 -4.95
N ALA A 69 -5.74 -7.08 -5.04
CA ALA A 69 -6.42 -8.17 -4.33
C ALA A 69 -6.33 -8.01 -2.81
N LEU A 70 -5.16 -7.63 -2.29
CA LEU A 70 -4.98 -7.33 -0.87
C LEU A 70 -5.88 -6.17 -0.42
N VAL A 71 -5.86 -5.06 -1.15
CA VAL A 71 -6.64 -3.85 -0.82
C VAL A 71 -8.15 -4.10 -0.91
N ALA A 72 -8.60 -4.88 -1.88
CA ALA A 72 -10.01 -5.24 -2.04
C ALA A 72 -10.55 -6.07 -0.86
N ALA A 73 -9.68 -6.81 -0.18
CA ALA A 73 -10.02 -7.66 0.95
C ALA A 73 -9.94 -6.93 2.31
N MET A 74 -9.43 -5.70 2.34
CA MET A 74 -9.33 -4.90 3.57
C MET A 74 -10.71 -4.53 4.09
N PRO A 75 -10.95 -4.62 5.41
CA PRO A 75 -12.22 -4.19 6.00
C PRO A 75 -12.45 -2.68 5.83
N GLU A 76 -11.39 -1.88 5.86
CA GLU A 76 -11.43 -0.44 5.66
C GLU A 76 -10.27 -0.01 4.77
N ARG A 77 -10.57 0.86 3.79
CA ARG A 77 -9.59 1.42 2.85
C ARG A 77 -9.32 2.87 3.18
N MET A 78 -8.21 3.11 3.88
CA MET A 78 -7.81 4.45 4.32
C MET A 78 -7.25 5.31 3.17
N TYR A 79 -6.58 4.69 2.20
CA TYR A 79 -5.84 5.38 1.14
C TYR A 79 -6.17 4.87 -0.27
N PRO A 80 -5.98 5.70 -1.31
CA PRO A 80 -6.02 5.28 -2.70
C PRO A 80 -4.71 4.58 -3.09
N TYR A 81 -4.54 3.33 -2.68
CA TYR A 81 -3.29 2.60 -2.86
C TYR A 81 -2.85 2.53 -4.35
N GLU A 82 -1.59 2.85 -4.60
CA GLU A 82 -0.93 2.77 -5.90
C GLU A 82 0.27 1.82 -5.80
N PHE A 83 0.39 0.88 -6.73
CA PHE A 83 1.47 -0.11 -6.74
C PHE A 83 2.34 0.01 -7.98
N LYS A 84 3.65 0.15 -7.81
CA LYS A 84 4.59 0.32 -8.92
C LYS A 84 5.87 -0.50 -8.70
N VAL A 85 6.49 -0.90 -9.80
CA VAL A 85 7.78 -1.57 -9.81
C VAL A 85 8.88 -0.59 -10.20
N LEU A 86 9.96 -0.54 -9.42
CA LEU A 86 11.17 0.23 -9.71
C LEU A 86 12.22 -0.67 -10.36
N ALA A 87 12.91 -0.14 -11.38
CA ALA A 87 14.02 -0.77 -12.08
C ALA A 87 15.30 -0.77 -11.23
N VAL A 88 15.24 -1.46 -10.09
CA VAL A 88 16.30 -1.53 -9.07
C VAL A 88 16.58 -3.00 -8.76
N ALA A 89 17.86 -3.38 -8.84
CA ALA A 89 18.30 -4.78 -8.67
C ALA A 89 18.34 -5.25 -7.21
N ASP A 90 18.25 -4.34 -6.24
CA ASP A 90 18.22 -4.68 -4.82
C ASP A 90 16.92 -5.39 -4.43
N PHE A 91 17.00 -6.37 -3.54
CA PHE A 91 15.83 -6.95 -2.89
C PHE A 91 15.23 -5.92 -1.91
N ASN A 92 14.14 -5.28 -2.31
CA ASN A 92 13.39 -4.34 -1.47
C ASN A 92 11.95 -4.13 -1.92
N ALA A 93 11.10 -3.74 -0.97
CA ALA A 93 9.82 -3.09 -1.16
C ALA A 93 9.65 -2.04 -0.07
N PHE A 94 8.80 -1.04 -0.28
CA PHE A 94 8.47 -0.04 0.74
C PHE A 94 7.13 0.64 0.44
N ALA A 95 6.47 1.11 1.49
CA ALA A 95 5.33 2.01 1.36
C ALA A 95 5.68 3.45 1.78
N LEU A 96 5.19 4.41 1.00
CA LEU A 96 5.20 5.83 1.32
C LEU A 96 3.86 6.25 1.98
N PRO A 97 3.81 7.43 2.63
CA PRO A 97 2.56 7.99 3.14
C PRO A 97 1.47 8.00 2.08
N GLY A 98 0.20 7.79 2.46
CA GLY A 98 -0.91 7.89 1.51
C GLY A 98 -1.07 6.72 0.53
N GLY A 99 -0.40 5.60 0.74
CA GLY A 99 -0.68 4.33 0.04
C GLY A 99 0.12 4.08 -1.24
N PHE A 100 1.22 4.80 -1.48
CA PHE A 100 2.11 4.52 -2.62
C PHE A 100 3.11 3.42 -2.24
N VAL A 101 2.99 2.25 -2.84
CA VAL A 101 3.80 1.06 -2.54
C VAL A 101 4.68 0.73 -3.74
N TYR A 102 5.98 0.62 -3.48
CA TYR A 102 6.98 0.30 -4.49
C TYR A 102 7.61 -1.07 -4.21
N VAL A 103 7.81 -1.84 -5.28
CA VAL A 103 8.52 -3.12 -5.26
C VAL A 103 9.70 -3.03 -6.22
N HIS A 104 10.87 -3.51 -5.83
CA HIS A 104 12.04 -3.53 -6.71
C HIS A 104 12.01 -4.77 -7.63
N GLU A 105 12.50 -4.64 -8.87
CA GLU A 105 12.71 -5.78 -9.77
C GLU A 105 13.56 -6.89 -9.13
N GLY A 106 14.59 -6.52 -8.37
CA GLY A 106 15.43 -7.45 -7.62
C GLY A 106 14.66 -8.33 -6.63
N LEU A 107 13.60 -7.79 -6.02
CA LEU A 107 12.72 -8.56 -5.16
C LEU A 107 11.91 -9.58 -5.97
N LEU A 108 11.31 -9.13 -7.09
CA LEU A 108 10.48 -9.98 -7.95
C LEU A 108 11.28 -11.12 -8.61
N ALA A 109 12.58 -10.91 -8.85
CA ALA A 109 13.48 -11.95 -9.34
C ALA A 109 13.67 -13.10 -8.35
N GLN A 110 13.61 -12.82 -7.04
CA GLN A 110 13.76 -13.82 -5.98
C GLN A 110 12.42 -14.40 -5.52
N VAL A 111 11.35 -13.60 -5.52
CA VAL A 111 10.02 -13.98 -5.03
C VAL A 111 9.11 -14.41 -6.18
N ARG A 112 9.15 -15.71 -6.50
CA ARG A 112 8.38 -16.29 -7.62
C ARG A 112 6.93 -16.63 -7.29
N SER A 113 6.61 -16.87 -6.02
CA SER A 113 5.23 -17.15 -5.58
C SER A 113 4.46 -15.84 -5.39
N ASP A 114 3.22 -15.81 -5.87
CA ASP A 114 2.29 -14.69 -5.62
C ASP A 114 1.84 -14.66 -4.15
N ASP A 115 1.83 -15.80 -3.43
CA ASP A 115 1.52 -15.82 -1.99
C ASP A 115 2.63 -15.15 -1.16
N ALA A 116 3.89 -15.42 -1.49
CA ALA A 116 5.03 -14.79 -0.82
C ALA A 116 5.15 -13.30 -1.16
N LEU A 117 4.90 -12.94 -2.43
CA LEU A 117 4.83 -11.54 -2.85
C LEU A 117 3.68 -10.82 -2.14
N ALA A 118 2.52 -11.47 -2.03
CA ALA A 118 1.38 -10.93 -1.32
C ALA A 118 1.74 -10.62 0.13
N PHE A 119 2.47 -11.50 0.83
CA PHE A 119 2.86 -11.22 2.22
C PHE A 119 3.74 -9.98 2.34
N ILE A 120 4.78 -9.87 1.51
CA ILE A 120 5.67 -8.70 1.52
C ILE A 120 4.87 -7.43 1.24
N MET A 121 3.96 -7.45 0.26
CA MET A 121 3.14 -6.28 -0.05
C MET A 121 2.13 -5.96 1.06
N ALA A 122 1.52 -6.98 1.67
CA ALA A 122 0.59 -6.81 2.78
C ALA A 122 1.28 -6.22 4.02
N HIS A 123 2.53 -6.63 4.27
CA HIS A 123 3.39 -6.06 5.31
C HIS A 123 3.65 -4.56 5.07
N GLU A 124 3.98 -4.16 3.84
CA GLU A 124 4.15 -2.74 3.48
C GLU A 124 2.83 -1.95 3.55
N ILE A 125 1.72 -2.55 3.13
CA ILE A 125 0.38 -1.96 3.26
C ILE A 125 0.05 -1.72 4.74
N ALA A 126 0.38 -2.65 5.63
CA ALA A 126 0.18 -2.53 7.07
C ALA A 126 1.01 -1.38 7.66
N HIS A 127 2.27 -1.21 7.25
CA HIS A 127 3.07 -0.04 7.65
C HIS A 127 2.42 1.28 7.24
N ALA A 128 1.83 1.34 6.04
CA ALA A 128 1.13 2.51 5.56
C ALA A 128 -0.18 2.76 6.33
N SER A 129 -1.06 1.75 6.43
CA SER A 129 -2.37 1.88 7.08
C SER A 129 -2.25 2.19 8.57
N HIS A 130 -1.26 1.61 9.26
CA HIS A 130 -1.01 1.87 10.68
C HIS A 130 -0.15 3.10 10.91
N ARG A 131 0.23 3.81 9.83
CA ARG A 131 0.97 5.08 9.88
C ARG A 131 2.29 4.95 10.65
N HIS A 132 2.96 3.80 10.52
CA HIS A 132 4.25 3.55 11.17
C HIS A 132 5.31 4.57 10.73
N TRP A 133 5.21 5.05 9.49
CA TRP A 133 6.03 6.16 8.98
C TRP A 133 5.89 7.42 9.84
N ALA A 134 4.67 7.76 10.27
CA ALA A 134 4.38 8.98 11.02
C ALA A 134 4.96 8.90 12.42
N ALA A 135 4.84 7.74 13.07
CA ALA A 135 5.47 7.46 14.36
C ALA A 135 7.00 7.58 14.27
N HIS A 136 7.60 7.03 13.20
CA HIS A 136 9.04 7.12 12.98
C HIS A 136 9.51 8.56 12.74
N VAL A 137 8.85 9.28 11.82
CA VAL A 137 9.22 10.66 11.49
C VAL A 137 9.06 11.58 12.70
N LYS A 138 7.98 11.41 13.48
CA LYS A 138 7.78 12.12 14.76
C LYS A 138 8.91 11.82 15.75
N LYS A 139 9.34 10.56 15.87
CA LYS A 139 10.44 10.16 16.76
C LYS A 139 11.79 10.72 16.33
N MET A 140 12.13 10.66 15.04
CA MET A 140 13.43 11.07 14.53
C MET A 140 13.61 12.58 14.51
N LYS A 141 12.56 13.31 14.11
CA LYS A 141 12.65 14.74 13.81
C LYS A 141 11.91 15.59 14.85
N GLY A 142 11.10 15.02 15.73
CA GLY A 142 10.34 15.80 16.72
C GLY A 142 9.55 16.94 16.07
N VAL A 143 9.60 18.13 16.65
CA VAL A 143 8.93 19.32 16.11
C VAL A 143 9.45 19.72 14.71
N SER A 144 10.68 19.34 14.36
CA SER A 144 11.28 19.65 13.06
C SER A 144 10.60 18.94 11.88
N ALA A 145 10.03 17.75 12.15
CA ALA A 145 9.27 17.00 11.14
C ALA A 145 8.00 17.74 10.74
N PHE A 146 7.34 18.36 11.72
CA PHE A 146 6.11 19.11 11.52
C PHE A 146 6.30 20.27 10.54
N ALA A 147 7.32 21.11 10.77
CA ALA A 147 7.58 22.28 9.93
C ALA A 147 7.93 21.89 8.49
N ASN A 148 8.70 20.80 8.31
CA ASN A 148 9.07 20.30 6.99
C ASN A 148 7.88 19.74 6.23
N ILE A 149 7.06 18.88 6.87
CA ILE A 149 5.85 18.32 6.24
C ILE A 149 4.87 19.43 5.88
N ALA A 150 4.63 20.38 6.77
CA ALA A 150 3.74 21.51 6.51
C ALA A 150 4.23 22.37 5.31
N ALA A 151 5.53 22.65 5.22
CA ALA A 151 6.10 23.42 4.12
C ALA A 151 5.99 22.70 2.75
N ILE A 152 6.10 21.37 2.76
CA ILE A 152 5.94 20.48 1.60
C ILE A 152 4.47 20.47 1.13
N VAL A 153 3.53 20.26 2.06
CA VAL A 153 2.09 20.23 1.74
C VAL A 153 1.59 21.58 1.21
N ILE A 154 2.14 22.70 1.69
CA ILE A 154 1.74 24.06 1.25
C ILE A 154 2.43 24.48 -0.07
N GLY A 155 3.35 23.69 -0.61
CA GLY A 155 3.91 23.90 -1.96
C GLY A 155 4.92 25.04 -2.07
N THR A 156 5.68 25.33 -1.01
CA THR A 156 6.80 26.29 -1.10
C THR A 156 7.98 25.70 -1.90
N ASP A 157 9.00 26.48 -2.27
CA ASP A 157 10.20 25.99 -3.00
C ASP A 157 11.01 25.02 -2.11
N VAL A 158 10.58 23.75 -2.08
CA VAL A 158 10.97 22.72 -1.10
C VAL A 158 11.61 21.49 -1.72
N ALA A 159 12.09 21.58 -2.97
CA ALA A 159 12.65 20.42 -3.68
C ALA A 159 13.72 19.67 -2.85
N GLY A 160 14.61 20.40 -2.17
CA GLY A 160 15.62 19.80 -1.28
C GLY A 160 15.04 19.12 -0.03
N LEU A 161 13.94 19.62 0.52
CA LEU A 161 13.25 18.98 1.66
C LEU A 161 12.51 17.71 1.22
N ILE A 162 11.88 17.73 0.05
CA ILE A 162 11.23 16.56 -0.53
C ILE A 162 12.25 15.46 -0.82
N ALA A 163 13.38 15.80 -1.46
CA ALA A 163 14.46 14.85 -1.72
C ALA A 163 15.03 14.25 -0.44
N SER A 164 15.26 15.06 0.59
CA SER A 164 15.71 14.57 1.91
C SER A 164 14.66 13.66 2.55
N LEU A 165 13.37 14.02 2.49
CA LEU A 165 12.31 13.20 3.06
C LEU A 165 12.15 11.88 2.30
N ALA A 166 12.27 11.88 0.96
CA ALA A 166 12.21 10.67 0.15
C ALA A 166 13.34 9.70 0.53
N ALA A 167 14.57 10.18 0.65
CA ALA A 167 15.71 9.39 1.09
C ALA A 167 15.49 8.79 2.51
N ASP A 168 14.97 9.59 3.44
CA ASP A 168 14.64 9.13 4.79
C ASP A 168 13.56 8.04 4.76
N LEU A 169 12.47 8.27 4.01
CA LEU A 169 11.34 7.33 3.91
C LEU A 169 11.75 6.01 3.24
N MET A 170 12.63 6.04 2.24
CA MET A 170 13.19 4.85 1.60
C MET A 170 14.20 4.09 2.46
N SER A 171 14.61 4.64 3.60
CA SER A 171 15.59 4.06 4.51
C SER A 171 15.05 3.85 5.93
N LEU A 172 13.73 3.93 6.11
CA LEU A 172 13.07 3.74 7.38
C LEU A 172 13.39 2.38 7.97
N SER A 173 13.82 2.38 9.23
CA SER A 173 13.82 1.18 10.07
C SER A 173 12.71 1.30 11.11
N TYR A 174 11.88 0.27 11.22
CA TYR A 174 10.78 0.24 12.16
C TYR A 174 11.17 -0.43 13.49
N SER A 175 10.38 -0.14 14.54
CA SER A 175 10.57 -0.81 15.83
C SER A 175 10.14 -2.27 15.74
N ARG A 176 10.61 -3.10 16.67
CA ARG A 176 10.19 -4.52 16.74
C ARG A 176 8.68 -4.68 16.90
N ASP A 177 8.03 -3.73 17.59
CA ASP A 177 6.57 -3.76 17.78
C ASP A 177 5.84 -3.42 16.48
N HIS A 178 6.33 -2.43 15.71
CA HIS A 178 5.79 -2.11 14.38
C HIS A 178 5.96 -3.28 13.40
N GLU A 179 7.08 -4.00 13.46
CA GLU A 179 7.30 -5.20 12.64
C GLU A 179 6.33 -6.33 12.99
N ARG A 180 6.08 -6.59 14.28
CA ARG A 180 5.12 -7.61 14.74
C ARG A 180 3.69 -7.27 14.37
N ASP A 181 3.34 -5.99 14.48
CA ASP A 181 2.03 -5.46 14.11
C ASP A 181 1.79 -5.55 12.60
N ALA A 182 2.80 -5.19 11.80
CA ALA A 182 2.76 -5.34 10.34
C ALA A 182 2.70 -6.81 9.90
N ASP A 183 3.43 -7.72 10.58
CA ASP A 183 3.34 -9.17 10.36
C ASP A 183 1.94 -9.72 10.58
N ALA A 184 1.37 -9.40 11.76
CA ALA A 184 0.06 -9.90 12.17
C ALA A 184 -1.05 -9.39 11.23
N THR A 185 -0.98 -8.12 10.87
CA THR A 185 -1.90 -7.49 9.93
C THR A 185 -1.72 -8.05 8.52
N GLY A 186 -0.47 -8.19 8.08
CA GLY A 186 -0.12 -8.69 6.76
C GLY A 186 -0.62 -10.11 6.50
N ILE A 187 -0.41 -11.03 7.45
CA ILE A 187 -0.90 -12.41 7.31
C ILE A 187 -2.44 -12.50 7.35
N GLU A 188 -3.10 -11.64 8.12
CA GLU A 188 -4.56 -11.52 8.07
C GLU A 188 -5.03 -11.05 6.69
N HIS A 189 -4.34 -10.09 6.08
CA HIS A 189 -4.68 -9.61 4.73
C HIS A 189 -4.53 -10.71 3.68
N LEU A 190 -3.52 -11.57 3.81
CA LEU A 190 -3.38 -12.76 2.95
C LEU A 190 -4.59 -13.68 3.06
N TRP A 191 -4.92 -14.03 4.30
CA TRP A 191 -6.04 -14.91 4.61
C TRP A 191 -7.35 -14.35 4.05
N ARG A 192 -7.62 -13.04 4.24
CA ARG A 192 -8.80 -12.36 3.68
C ARG A 192 -8.79 -12.35 2.15
N ALA A 193 -7.67 -12.00 1.54
CA ALA A 193 -7.54 -11.79 0.09
C ALA A 193 -7.50 -13.07 -0.74
N GLY A 194 -7.48 -14.24 -0.11
CA GLY A 194 -7.53 -15.51 -0.82
C GLY A 194 -6.20 -16.24 -0.91
N PHE A 195 -5.09 -15.58 -0.56
CA PHE A 195 -3.74 -16.11 -0.60
C PHE A 195 -3.50 -17.17 0.49
N ALA A 196 -2.51 -18.03 0.26
CA ALA A 196 -2.07 -19.00 1.25
C ALA A 196 -1.28 -18.30 2.36
N THR A 197 -1.67 -18.51 3.63
CA THR A 197 -0.97 -17.94 4.79
C THR A 197 0.47 -18.44 4.92
N THR A 198 0.79 -19.59 4.31
CA THR A 198 2.16 -20.10 4.18
C THR A 198 3.08 -19.19 3.36
N GLY A 199 2.52 -18.30 2.52
CA GLY A 199 3.29 -17.27 1.81
C GLY A 199 4.11 -16.38 2.75
N ALA A 200 3.63 -16.15 3.98
CA ALA A 200 4.40 -15.45 5.00
C ALA A 200 5.68 -16.20 5.40
N LEU A 201 5.58 -17.52 5.56
CA LEU A 201 6.72 -18.36 5.91
C LEU A 201 7.71 -18.47 4.74
N ASP A 202 7.20 -18.57 3.52
CA ASP A 202 8.02 -18.59 2.31
C ASP A 202 8.80 -17.29 2.13
N ALA A 203 8.15 -16.13 2.34
CA ALA A 203 8.80 -14.83 2.31
C ALA A 203 9.91 -14.72 3.37
N MET A 204 9.62 -15.13 4.61
CA MET A 204 10.61 -15.12 5.69
C MET A 204 11.79 -16.07 5.42
N LYS A 205 11.54 -17.20 4.76
CA LYS A 205 12.60 -18.12 4.33
C LYS A 205 13.51 -17.48 3.28
N ILE A 206 12.94 -16.86 2.24
CA ILE A 206 13.70 -16.12 1.21
C ILE A 206 14.57 -15.04 1.87
N ILE A 207 13.98 -14.29 2.80
CA ILE A 207 14.68 -13.27 3.59
C ILE A 207 15.86 -13.87 4.38
N ALA A 208 15.65 -14.98 5.09
CA ALA A 208 16.70 -15.64 5.87
C ALA A 208 17.83 -16.19 4.98
N ASP A 209 17.49 -16.75 3.82
CA ASP A 209 18.48 -17.24 2.84
C ASP A 209 19.33 -16.08 2.29
N LEU A 210 18.73 -14.91 2.08
CA LEU A 210 19.45 -13.69 1.67
C LEU A 210 20.33 -13.12 2.79
N GLU A 211 19.91 -13.22 4.05
CA GLU A 211 20.70 -12.80 5.22
C GLU A 211 21.98 -13.61 5.36
N ALA A 212 21.92 -14.92 5.09
CA ALA A 212 23.08 -15.81 5.10
C ALA A 212 24.10 -15.50 3.98
N GLY A 213 23.72 -14.67 3.01
CA GLY A 213 24.59 -14.21 1.92
C GLY A 213 25.63 -13.17 2.35
N LYS A 214 26.58 -12.87 1.46
CA LYS A 214 27.68 -11.93 1.73
C LYS A 214 27.26 -10.46 1.79
N SER A 215 26.07 -10.11 1.30
CA SER A 215 25.56 -8.73 1.25
C SER A 215 24.14 -8.70 1.82
N VAL A 216 23.98 -8.11 3.01
CA VAL A 216 22.67 -7.91 3.66
C VAL A 216 21.82 -6.96 2.81
N PRO A 217 20.69 -7.40 2.23
CA PRO A 217 19.81 -6.56 1.43
C PRO A 217 19.29 -5.35 2.19
N LYS A 218 18.92 -4.30 1.44
CA LYS A 218 18.35 -3.08 2.02
C LYS A 218 17.09 -3.36 2.84
N TYR A 219 16.23 -4.26 2.36
CA TYR A 219 15.03 -4.71 3.08
C TYR A 219 15.32 -5.23 4.49
N LEU A 220 16.43 -5.95 4.70
CA LEU A 220 16.76 -6.50 6.02
C LEU A 220 17.30 -5.46 7.01
N ARG A 221 17.73 -4.30 6.50
CA ARG A 221 18.15 -3.18 7.35
C ARG A 221 16.95 -2.37 7.83
N SER A 222 15.93 -2.25 6.98
CA SER A 222 14.65 -1.62 7.35
C SER A 222 13.78 -2.57 8.19
N HIS A 223 13.79 -3.87 7.87
CA HIS A 223 13.00 -4.93 8.47
C HIS A 223 13.88 -6.10 8.93
N PRO A 224 14.58 -5.98 10.07
CA PRO A 224 15.46 -7.04 10.55
C PRO A 224 14.65 -8.31 10.83
N PRO A 225 14.99 -9.45 10.20
CA PRO A 225 14.31 -10.70 10.45
C PRO A 225 14.56 -11.14 11.90
N GLY A 226 13.59 -11.85 12.47
CA GLY A 226 13.71 -12.39 13.82
C GLY A 226 13.14 -13.80 13.89
N LYS A 227 13.84 -14.71 14.58
CA LYS A 227 13.32 -16.06 14.88
C LYS A 227 11.96 -15.98 15.56
N ASP A 228 11.76 -14.97 16.43
CA ASP A 228 10.49 -14.71 17.10
C ASP A 228 9.38 -14.32 16.11
N ARG A 229 9.69 -13.54 15.07
CA ARG A 229 8.72 -13.15 14.03
C ARG A 229 8.27 -14.38 13.23
N LEU A 230 9.22 -15.22 12.80
CA LEU A 230 8.90 -16.47 12.09
C LEU A 230 8.04 -17.40 12.95
N ALA A 231 8.36 -17.56 14.24
CA ALA A 231 7.57 -18.37 15.16
C ALA A 231 6.14 -17.81 15.32
N ALA A 232 6.00 -16.49 15.49
CA ALA A 232 4.69 -15.84 15.60
C ALA A 232 3.87 -15.99 14.32
N LEU A 233 4.46 -15.75 13.15
CA LEU A 233 3.82 -15.95 11.85
C LEU A 233 3.39 -17.39 11.63
N SER A 234 4.20 -18.38 12.05
CA SER A 234 3.84 -19.79 11.96
C SER A 234 2.61 -20.12 12.81
N THR A 235 2.54 -19.60 14.03
CA THR A 235 1.36 -19.78 14.90
C THR A 235 0.12 -19.14 14.27
N LEU A 236 0.23 -17.89 13.81
CA LEU A 236 -0.88 -17.18 13.16
C LEU A 236 -1.35 -17.87 11.87
N ALA A 237 -0.43 -18.42 11.08
CA ALA A 237 -0.76 -19.13 9.85
C ALA A 237 -1.66 -20.35 10.12
N GLU A 238 -1.33 -21.14 11.15
CA GLU A 238 -2.11 -22.31 11.56
C GLU A 238 -3.46 -21.90 12.17
N GLU A 239 -3.49 -20.86 13.00
CA GLU A 239 -4.72 -20.32 13.56
C GLU A 239 -5.68 -19.85 12.46
N LEU A 240 -5.20 -19.07 11.48
CA LEU A 240 -6.03 -18.55 10.39
C LEU A 240 -6.50 -19.64 9.44
N LYS A 241 -5.68 -20.67 9.20
CA LYS A 241 -6.05 -21.83 8.39
C LYS A 241 -7.23 -22.60 8.98
N SER A 242 -7.37 -22.61 10.31
CA SER A 242 -8.51 -23.24 11.00
C SER A 242 -9.81 -22.43 10.93
N LYS A 243 -9.75 -21.15 10.53
CA LYS A 243 -10.90 -20.24 10.51
C LYS A 243 -11.53 -20.18 9.11
N PRO A 244 -12.88 -20.14 9.02
CA PRO A 244 -13.54 -19.91 7.74
C PRO A 244 -13.17 -18.54 7.21
N ARG A 245 -12.71 -18.48 5.96
CA ARG A 245 -12.33 -17.23 5.30
C ARG A 245 -13.57 -16.33 5.19
N PRO A 246 -13.47 -15.01 5.47
CA PRO A 246 -14.55 -14.09 5.18
C PRO A 246 -14.87 -14.14 3.70
N ALA A 247 -16.16 -14.09 3.36
CA ALA A 247 -16.57 -13.97 1.98
C ALA A 247 -15.94 -12.68 1.41
N LEU A 248 -15.08 -12.83 0.42
CA LEU A 248 -14.71 -11.69 -0.41
C LEU A 248 -15.99 -11.22 -1.10
N PRO A 249 -16.21 -9.89 -1.26
CA PRO A 249 -17.26 -9.42 -2.14
C PRO A 249 -17.01 -10.09 -3.49
N SER A 250 -17.93 -10.93 -3.94
CA SER A 250 -17.75 -11.57 -5.24
C SER A 250 -17.74 -10.47 -6.30
N ALA A 251 -17.06 -10.69 -7.44
CA ALA A 251 -17.17 -9.78 -8.58
C ALA A 251 -18.64 -9.56 -8.96
N SER A 252 -19.48 -10.59 -8.76
CA SER A 252 -20.94 -10.53 -8.87
C SER A 252 -21.61 -9.62 -7.84
N ASP A 253 -21.20 -9.60 -6.58
CA ASP A 253 -21.81 -8.74 -5.56
C ASP A 253 -21.46 -7.26 -5.78
N ALA A 254 -20.19 -6.99 -6.08
CA ALA A 254 -19.72 -5.64 -6.39
C ALA A 254 -20.38 -5.10 -7.67
N MET A 255 -20.59 -5.97 -8.65
CA MET A 255 -21.27 -5.60 -9.88
C MET A 255 -22.79 -5.52 -9.74
N ALA A 256 -23.43 -6.42 -9.01
CA ALA A 256 -24.85 -6.34 -8.73
C ALA A 256 -25.18 -5.04 -7.98
N ALA A 257 -24.35 -4.64 -7.01
CA ALA A 257 -24.50 -3.36 -6.32
C ALA A 257 -24.37 -2.16 -7.27
N ALA A 258 -23.38 -2.19 -8.18
CA ALA A 258 -23.17 -1.10 -9.14
C ALA A 258 -24.27 -1.03 -10.22
N LEU A 259 -24.68 -2.16 -10.77
CA LEU A 259 -25.78 -2.24 -11.74
C LEU A 259 -27.12 -1.86 -11.09
N THR A 260 -27.35 -2.22 -9.83
CA THR A 260 -28.54 -1.78 -9.07
C THR A 260 -28.54 -0.27 -8.89
N ALA A 261 -27.39 0.33 -8.57
CA ALA A 261 -27.26 1.79 -8.44
C ALA A 261 -27.51 2.53 -9.77
N LEU A 262 -27.20 1.90 -10.91
CA LEU A 262 -27.38 2.48 -12.25
C LEU A 262 -28.79 2.24 -12.83
N THR A 263 -29.39 1.08 -12.57
CA THR A 263 -30.64 0.65 -13.23
C THR A 263 -31.88 0.69 -12.33
N GLY A 264 -31.69 0.78 -11.00
CA GLY A 264 -32.78 0.80 -10.02
C GLY A 264 -33.34 -0.58 -9.62
N ASP A 265 -33.02 -1.65 -10.37
CA ASP A 265 -33.42 -3.04 -10.10
C ASP A 265 -32.19 -3.96 -9.95
N LEU A 266 -32.36 -5.13 -9.33
CA LEU A 266 -31.33 -6.18 -9.24
C LEU A 266 -31.35 -7.08 -10.49
N PRO A 267 -30.43 -6.93 -11.46
CA PRO A 267 -30.37 -7.82 -12.62
C PRO A 267 -29.85 -9.21 -12.22
N GLN A 268 -30.27 -10.25 -12.96
CA GLN A 268 -29.62 -11.56 -12.87
C GLN A 268 -28.31 -11.54 -13.67
N VAL A 269 -27.19 -11.70 -12.98
CA VAL A 269 -25.84 -11.70 -13.56
C VAL A 269 -25.28 -13.12 -13.54
N THR A 270 -24.86 -13.65 -14.69
CA THR A 270 -24.16 -14.95 -14.79
C THR A 270 -22.70 -14.69 -15.15
N LEU A 271 -21.77 -15.13 -14.30
CA LEU A 271 -20.33 -14.99 -14.52
C LEU A 271 -19.72 -16.30 -15.03
N ALA A 272 -18.74 -16.21 -15.92
CA ALA A 272 -17.98 -17.38 -16.37
C ALA A 272 -16.98 -17.85 -15.28
N PRO A 273 -16.69 -19.16 -15.16
CA PRO A 273 -15.99 -19.75 -14.00
C PRO A 273 -14.56 -19.26 -13.73
N ASN A 274 -13.91 -18.56 -14.66
CA ASN A 274 -12.52 -18.11 -14.52
C ASN A 274 -12.35 -16.65 -14.06
N GLU A 275 -13.44 -15.94 -13.72
CA GLU A 275 -13.41 -14.53 -13.31
C GLU A 275 -13.55 -14.32 -11.79
N LEU A 276 -13.18 -15.33 -11.01
CA LEU A 276 -13.20 -15.27 -9.55
C LEU A 276 -11.83 -14.82 -9.01
N LEU A 277 -11.58 -13.49 -8.99
CA LEU A 277 -10.70 -12.68 -8.11
C LEU A 277 -10.03 -11.50 -8.85
N PRO A 278 -9.93 -10.32 -8.20
CA PRO A 278 -11.00 -9.35 -8.10
C PRO A 278 -10.75 -8.14 -9.02
N LEU A 279 -11.68 -7.19 -8.98
CA LEU A 279 -11.66 -5.91 -9.67
C LEU A 279 -10.32 -5.17 -9.48
N ALA A 280 -9.31 -5.41 -10.30
CA ALA A 280 -8.04 -4.68 -10.26
C ALA A 280 -8.20 -3.34 -11.00
N VAL A 281 -7.60 -2.27 -10.45
CA VAL A 281 -7.63 -0.97 -11.11
C VAL A 281 -6.93 -1.09 -12.48
N GLY A 282 -7.64 -0.75 -13.55
CA GLY A 282 -7.18 -0.84 -14.94
C GLY A 282 -7.72 -2.05 -15.71
N ASN A 283 -8.26 -3.07 -15.02
CA ASN A 283 -8.89 -4.19 -15.70
C ASN A 283 -10.26 -3.77 -16.26
N THR A 284 -10.60 -4.37 -17.40
CA THR A 284 -11.87 -4.17 -18.09
C THR A 284 -12.52 -5.54 -18.25
N TRP A 285 -13.77 -5.66 -17.86
CA TRP A 285 -14.56 -6.88 -17.98
C TRP A 285 -15.77 -6.60 -18.85
N THR A 286 -16.17 -7.58 -19.66
CA THR A 286 -17.36 -7.49 -20.51
C THR A 286 -18.37 -8.51 -20.05
N TYR A 287 -19.59 -8.07 -19.81
CA TYR A 287 -20.66 -8.88 -19.25
C TYR A 287 -21.90 -8.81 -20.12
N GLU A 288 -22.60 -9.92 -20.20
CA GLU A 288 -23.93 -10.00 -20.81
C GLU A 288 -24.98 -10.01 -19.71
N VAL A 289 -25.89 -9.05 -19.75
CA VAL A 289 -26.98 -8.88 -18.77
C VAL A 289 -28.30 -9.06 -19.50
N THR A 290 -29.20 -9.87 -18.95
CA THR A 290 -30.54 -10.06 -19.49
C THR A 290 -31.57 -9.41 -18.57
N THR A 291 -32.27 -8.39 -19.06
CA THR A 291 -33.35 -7.71 -18.33
C THR A 291 -34.63 -7.79 -19.14
N GLY A 292 -35.69 -8.40 -18.59
CA GLY A 292 -36.98 -8.53 -19.28
C GLY A 292 -36.91 -9.29 -20.62
N GLY A 293 -35.93 -10.18 -20.80
CA GLY A 293 -35.70 -10.94 -22.04
C GLY A 293 -34.83 -10.23 -23.09
N VAL A 294 -34.35 -9.01 -22.83
CA VAL A 294 -33.40 -8.29 -23.69
C VAL A 294 -31.98 -8.50 -23.16
N GLN A 295 -31.09 -8.97 -24.02
CA GLN A 295 -29.66 -9.16 -23.73
C GLN A 295 -28.90 -7.87 -24.07
N SER A 296 -28.12 -7.37 -23.12
CA SER A 296 -27.30 -6.16 -23.26
C SER A 296 -25.87 -6.46 -22.82
N THR A 297 -24.90 -5.85 -23.50
CA THR A 297 -23.49 -5.99 -23.13
C THR A 297 -23.03 -4.76 -22.36
N TYR A 298 -22.42 -4.98 -21.20
CA TYR A 298 -21.84 -3.95 -20.35
C TYR A 298 -20.35 -4.20 -20.18
N THR A 299 -19.57 -3.14 -20.33
CA THR A 299 -18.15 -3.11 -20.05
C THR A 299 -17.94 -2.39 -18.73
N VAL A 300 -17.40 -3.11 -17.73
CA VAL A 300 -17.05 -2.55 -16.42
C VAL A 300 -15.55 -2.36 -16.36
N ARG A 301 -15.11 -1.21 -15.85
CA ARG A 301 -13.71 -0.89 -15.59
C ARG A 301 -13.57 -0.35 -14.18
N LEU A 302 -12.54 -0.77 -13.46
CA LEU A 302 -12.17 -0.11 -12.21
C LEU A 302 -11.08 0.93 -12.51
N ALA A 303 -11.39 2.22 -12.54
CA ALA A 303 -10.44 3.30 -12.85
C ALA A 303 -10.26 4.29 -11.68
N GLY A 304 -10.42 3.80 -10.44
CA GLY A 304 -10.49 4.62 -9.21
C GLY A 304 -11.90 4.71 -8.64
N ALA A 305 -12.91 4.61 -9.50
CA ALA A 305 -14.29 4.23 -9.20
C ALA A 305 -14.72 3.14 -10.19
N LEU A 306 -15.84 2.46 -9.91
CA LEU A 306 -16.39 1.48 -10.86
C LEU A 306 -17.09 2.25 -12.00
N GLU A 307 -16.51 2.18 -13.18
CA GLU A 307 -17.07 2.76 -14.41
C GLU A 307 -17.80 1.64 -15.16
N VAL A 308 -19.06 1.89 -15.52
CA VAL A 308 -19.86 0.97 -16.34
C VAL A 308 -20.22 1.68 -17.63
N THR A 309 -19.93 1.05 -18.76
CA THR A 309 -20.20 1.59 -20.10
C THR A 309 -20.95 0.53 -20.91
N GLY A 310 -21.88 0.95 -21.77
CA GLY A 310 -22.77 0.03 -22.50
C GLY A 310 -24.18 -0.04 -21.91
N GLY A 311 -25.01 -0.89 -22.51
CA GLY A 311 -26.48 -0.89 -22.41
C GLY A 311 -27.11 -0.82 -23.80
N ALA A 312 -28.34 -1.34 -23.93
CA ALA A 312 -29.11 -1.24 -25.18
C ALA A 312 -29.27 0.21 -25.66
#